data_AF-A0A5B1R5D2-F1
#
_entry.id   AF-A0A5B1R5D2-F1
#
_cell.length_a   1.000
_cell.length_b   1.000
_cell.length_c   1.000
_cell.angle_alpha   90.00
_cell.angle_beta   90.00
_cell.angle_gamma   90.00
#
_symmetry.space_group_name_H-M   'P 1'
#
loop_
_entity.id
_entity.type
_entity.pdbx_description
1 polymer ?
#
loop_
_entity_poly.entity_id
_entity_poly.type
_entity_poly.pdbx_seq_one_letter_code
_entity_poly.pdbx_strand_id
1 'polypeptide(L)'
;MSGTNAPQSSWSGNSVQETTELSRRIAARQGKRTVCGRLWSHVTYLGPDVPLDECGFPSHSYRYHTLRLQELDIERTIRKIGQDFDDGILDFNQWRVLDRYWIAKIDAISKQIDEEMKAGPQSLEELLQSWGYTDVQAALMIEQNLDTRLENYMRSRRHLSRRNIRGD
;
A
#
# COMPACT_ATOMS: atom_id res chain seq x y z
N MET A 1 -60.71 23.96 26.83
CA MET A 1 -61.08 22.98 25.79
C MET A 1 -60.45 23.43 24.49
N SER A 2 -59.70 22.53 23.84
CA SER A 2 -59.30 22.53 22.41
C SER A 2 -58.47 23.73 21.90
N GLY A 3 -57.39 23.59 21.15
CA GLY A 3 -56.87 22.49 20.34
C GLY A 3 -56.02 23.13 19.24
N THR A 4 -54.91 22.47 18.93
CA THR A 4 -53.91 22.68 17.86
C THR A 4 -54.43 23.21 16.53
N ASN A 5 -53.60 23.95 15.77
CA ASN A 5 -53.26 23.65 14.37
C ASN A 5 -52.32 24.72 13.76
N ALA A 6 -51.12 24.30 13.37
CA ALA A 6 -50.26 24.98 12.41
C ALA A 6 -50.26 24.17 11.10
N PRO A 7 -50.45 24.78 9.91
CA PRO A 7 -50.20 24.11 8.64
C PRO A 7 -48.83 24.53 8.07
N GLN A 8 -47.91 23.58 7.93
CA GLN A 8 -47.55 22.90 6.67
C GLN A 8 -46.86 23.80 5.63
N SER A 9 -45.52 23.88 5.70
CA SER A 9 -44.70 24.21 4.54
C SER A 9 -44.40 22.93 3.75
N SER A 10 -45.00 22.83 2.58
CA SER A 10 -44.70 21.84 1.55
C SER A 10 -43.28 22.04 1.02
N TRP A 11 -42.42 21.04 1.18
CA TRP A 11 -41.24 20.89 0.33
C TRP A 11 -41.50 19.74 -0.63
N SER A 12 -41.69 20.15 -1.89
CA SER A 12 -41.87 19.31 -3.07
C SER A 12 -40.69 18.35 -3.21
N GLY A 13 -41.01 17.07 -3.45
CA GLY A 13 -40.04 16.00 -3.57
C GLY A 13 -39.16 16.14 -4.80
N ASN A 14 -37.85 16.01 -4.60
CA ASN A 14 -36.86 15.67 -5.63
C ASN A 14 -35.72 14.81 -5.02
N SER A 15 -36.07 13.86 -4.15
CA SER A 15 -35.07 13.05 -3.41
C SER A 15 -34.52 11.85 -4.20
N VAL A 16 -35.15 11.45 -5.31
CA VAL A 16 -34.76 10.23 -6.06
C VAL A 16 -33.83 10.54 -7.24
N GLN A 17 -33.83 11.78 -7.76
CA GLN A 17 -32.93 12.15 -8.85
C GLN A 17 -31.52 12.51 -8.36
N GLU A 18 -31.38 13.13 -7.19
CA GLU A 18 -30.07 13.51 -6.63
C GLU A 18 -29.22 12.31 -6.21
N THR A 19 -29.83 11.26 -5.63
CA THR A 19 -29.13 10.03 -5.26
C THR A 19 -28.60 9.29 -6.49
N THR A 20 -29.35 9.32 -7.59
CA THR A 20 -28.96 8.68 -8.85
C THR A 20 -27.80 9.42 -9.53
N GLU A 21 -27.74 10.75 -9.43
CA GLU A 21 -26.65 11.56 -9.99
C GLU A 21 -25.35 11.44 -9.15
N LEU A 22 -25.47 11.36 -7.82
CA LEU A 22 -24.34 11.22 -6.91
C LEU A 22 -23.69 9.83 -7.01
N SER A 23 -24.50 8.77 -7.15
CA SER A 23 -24.03 7.42 -7.49
C SER A 23 -23.32 7.36 -8.85
N ARG A 24 -23.77 8.16 -9.83
CA ARG A 24 -23.11 8.27 -11.14
C ARG A 24 -21.75 8.98 -11.06
N ARG A 25 -21.59 9.95 -10.16
CA ARG A 25 -20.30 10.63 -9.91
C ARG A 25 -19.30 9.75 -9.14
N ILE A 26 -19.78 8.89 -8.26
CA ILE A 26 -18.93 7.90 -7.56
C ILE A 26 -18.45 6.83 -8.54
N ALA A 27 -19.32 6.30 -9.40
CA ALA A 27 -18.95 5.33 -10.44
C ALA A 27 -17.98 5.92 -11.49
N ALA A 28 -18.13 7.20 -11.86
CA ALA A 28 -17.24 7.87 -12.80
C ALA A 28 -15.82 8.13 -12.22
N ARG A 29 -15.65 8.14 -10.89
CA ARG A 29 -14.32 8.26 -10.25
C ARG A 29 -13.55 6.94 -10.16
N GLN A 30 -14.18 5.80 -10.44
CA GLN A 30 -13.50 4.49 -10.52
C GLN A 30 -12.94 4.17 -11.92
N GLY A 31 -13.12 5.07 -12.90
CA GLY A 31 -12.59 4.90 -14.25
C GLY A 31 -11.12 5.30 -14.37
N LYS A 32 -10.25 4.30 -14.56
CA LYS A 32 -8.88 4.39 -15.07
C LYS A 32 -7.86 5.10 -14.16
N ARG A 33 -7.46 4.42 -13.08
CA ARG A 33 -6.02 4.36 -12.76
C ARG A 33 -5.50 3.08 -13.37
N THR A 34 -4.77 3.23 -14.48
CA THR A 34 -3.92 2.19 -15.03
C THR A 34 -3.04 1.65 -13.91
N VAL A 35 -3.37 0.45 -13.42
CA VAL A 35 -2.48 -0.38 -12.64
C VAL A 35 -1.27 -0.59 -13.54
N CYS A 36 -0.19 0.11 -13.22
CA CYS A 36 1.11 -0.11 -13.84
C CYS A 36 1.47 -1.56 -13.51
N GLY A 37 1.25 -2.45 -14.47
CA GLY A 37 1.62 -3.86 -14.37
C GLY A 37 3.12 -3.94 -14.16
N ARG A 38 3.52 -4.16 -12.92
CA ARG A 38 4.89 -4.51 -12.56
C ARG A 38 4.90 -5.97 -12.14
N LEU A 39 5.78 -6.70 -12.83
CA LEU A 39 6.10 -8.10 -12.67
C LEU A 39 6.14 -8.49 -11.19
N TRP A 40 5.43 -9.57 -10.87
CA TRP A 40 5.55 -10.28 -9.62
C TRP A 40 6.86 -11.06 -9.64
N SER A 41 7.97 -10.45 -9.24
CA SER A 41 9.13 -11.23 -8.78
C SER A 41 8.85 -11.68 -7.34
N HIS A 42 9.13 -12.94 -7.06
CA HIS A 42 8.86 -13.60 -5.78
C HIS A 42 9.55 -12.87 -4.62
N VAL A 43 8.78 -12.05 -3.91
CA VAL A 43 9.13 -11.50 -2.60
C VAL A 43 9.06 -12.64 -1.59
N THR A 44 10.21 -13.06 -1.06
CA THR A 44 10.26 -13.90 0.15
C THR A 44 10.08 -12.98 1.36
N TYR A 45 9.53 -13.45 2.49
CA TYR A 45 9.22 -12.60 3.66
C TYR A 45 10.04 -13.04 4.88
N LEU A 46 10.68 -12.10 5.58
CA LEU A 46 11.28 -12.31 6.92
C LEU A 46 10.30 -11.72 7.94
N GLY A 47 9.44 -12.56 8.52
CA GLY A 47 8.31 -12.12 9.35
C GLY A 47 7.10 -11.65 8.53
N PRO A 48 5.90 -11.51 9.15
CA PRO A 48 4.64 -11.50 8.40
C PRO A 48 4.45 -10.36 7.40
N ASP A 49 5.24 -9.29 7.41
CA ASP A 49 4.95 -8.11 6.57
C ASP A 49 6.19 -7.41 5.98
N VAL A 50 7.39 -7.99 6.08
CA VAL A 50 8.60 -7.36 5.50
C VAL A 50 8.79 -7.81 4.05
N PRO A 51 8.61 -6.93 3.06
CA PRO A 51 8.91 -7.28 1.67
C PRO A 51 10.43 -7.44 1.52
N LEU A 52 10.87 -8.63 1.12
CA LEU A 52 12.26 -8.88 0.73
C LEU A 52 12.45 -8.86 -0.78
N ASP A 53 13.63 -8.44 -1.20
CA ASP A 53 14.10 -8.57 -2.56
C ASP A 53 14.50 -10.02 -2.92
N GLU A 54 14.97 -10.21 -4.15
CA GLU A 54 15.45 -11.51 -4.65
C GLU A 54 16.66 -12.05 -3.88
N CYS A 55 17.33 -11.19 -3.11
CA CYS A 55 18.48 -11.53 -2.28
C CYS A 55 18.08 -11.83 -0.83
N GLY A 56 16.80 -11.73 -0.47
CA GLY A 56 16.32 -11.94 0.90
C GLY A 56 16.60 -10.77 1.83
N PHE A 57 16.90 -9.58 1.29
CA PHE A 57 17.06 -8.34 2.05
C PHE A 57 15.79 -7.50 2.01
N PRO A 58 15.51 -6.68 3.04
CA PRO A 58 14.39 -5.75 2.99
C PRO A 58 14.46 -4.87 1.73
N SER A 59 13.37 -4.77 0.98
CA SER A 59 13.38 -4.03 -0.29
C SER A 59 13.54 -2.51 -0.13
N HIS A 60 13.22 -1.98 1.06
CA HIS A 60 13.20 -0.55 1.36
C HIS A 60 13.58 -0.28 2.82
N SER A 61 13.86 0.99 3.14
CA SER A 61 14.19 1.42 4.50
C SER A 61 13.08 1.06 5.49
N TYR A 62 13.45 0.90 6.76
CA TYR A 62 12.47 0.68 7.83
C TYR A 62 11.44 1.82 7.92
N ARG A 63 11.86 3.06 7.65
CA ARG A 63 10.98 4.22 7.61
C ARG A 63 9.94 4.09 6.51
N TYR A 64 10.34 3.72 5.29
CA TYR A 64 9.41 3.44 4.20
C TYR A 64 8.41 2.35 4.59
N HIS A 65 8.89 1.24 5.16
CA HIS A 65 8.03 0.14 5.60
C HIS A 65 6.97 0.60 6.61
N THR A 66 7.38 1.40 7.61
CA THR A 66 6.47 1.99 8.59
C THR A 66 5.41 2.88 7.94
N LEU A 67 5.81 3.73 6.99
CA LEU A 67 4.86 4.59 6.26
C LEU A 67 3.85 3.78 5.43
N ARG A 68 4.28 2.67 4.82
CA ARG A 68 3.36 1.77 4.11
C ARG A 68 2.37 1.08 5.03
N LEU A 69 2.79 0.66 6.23
CA LEU A 69 1.86 0.11 7.22
C LEU A 69 0.81 1.15 7.64
N GLN A 70 1.21 2.42 7.81
CA GLN A 70 0.29 3.52 8.13
C GLN A 70 -0.70 3.79 6.99
N GLU A 71 -0.24 3.79 5.75
CA GLU A 71 -1.11 3.95 4.58
C GLU A 71 -2.16 2.83 4.51
N LEU A 72 -1.74 1.57 4.69
CA LEU A 72 -2.66 0.42 4.71
C LEU A 72 -3.70 0.50 5.84
N ASP A 73 -3.32 1.03 7.00
CA ASP A 73 -4.24 1.24 8.12
C ASP A 73 -5.27 2.35 7.82
N ILE A 74 -4.82 3.43 7.19
CA ILE A 74 -5.70 4.52 6.73
C ILE A 74 -6.67 4.03 5.67
N GLU A 75 -6.20 3.26 4.69
CA GLU A 75 -7.09 2.68 3.67
C GLU A 75 -8.15 1.76 4.27
N ARG A 76 -7.78 0.95 5.28
CA ARG A 76 -8.75 0.14 6.04
C ARG A 76 -9.78 1.02 6.74
N THR A 77 -9.33 2.12 7.34
CA THR A 77 -10.21 3.08 8.02
C THR A 77 -11.16 3.77 7.04
N ILE A 78 -10.67 4.23 5.88
CA ILE A 78 -11.49 4.84 4.83
C ILE A 78 -12.54 3.85 4.32
N ARG A 79 -12.15 2.59 4.07
CA ARG A 79 -13.09 1.54 3.66
C ARG A 79 -14.20 1.35 4.68
N LYS A 80 -13.85 1.29 5.97
CA LYS A 80 -14.82 1.17 7.05
C LYS A 80 -15.76 2.37 7.12
N ILE A 81 -15.25 3.59 7.03
CA ILE A 81 -16.08 4.81 7.03
C ILE A 81 -17.04 4.83 5.84
N GLY A 82 -16.61 4.34 4.68
CA GLY A 82 -17.47 4.15 3.52
C GLY A 82 -18.61 3.17 3.82
N GLN A 83 -18.31 2.03 4.43
CA GLN A 83 -19.32 1.06 4.86
C GLN A 83 -20.28 1.64 5.90
N ASP A 84 -19.77 2.32 6.92
CA ASP A 84 -20.59 2.97 7.96
C ASP A 84 -21.55 4.02 7.34
N PHE A 85 -21.15 4.70 6.27
CA PHE A 85 -22.03 5.60 5.52
C PHE A 85 -23.08 4.84 4.69
N ASP A 86 -22.68 3.79 3.96
CA ASP A 86 -23.58 2.95 3.18
C ASP A 86 -24.63 2.26 4.07
N ASP A 87 -24.26 1.88 5.29
CA ASP A 87 -25.14 1.31 6.32
C ASP A 87 -26.04 2.35 7.01
N GLY A 88 -25.88 3.64 6.67
CA GLY A 88 -26.66 4.74 7.24
C GLY A 88 -26.31 5.09 8.70
N ILE A 89 -25.17 4.61 9.20
CA ILE A 89 -24.65 4.90 10.54
C ILE A 89 -24.12 6.34 10.60
N LEU A 90 -23.48 6.79 9.52
CA LEU A 90 -22.96 8.15 9.37
C LEU A 90 -23.90 9.02 8.55
N ASP A 91 -24.11 10.25 9.00
CA ASP A 91 -24.78 11.26 8.17
C ASP A 91 -23.82 11.83 7.09
N PHE A 92 -24.39 12.45 6.06
CA PHE A 92 -23.62 13.00 4.93
C PHE A 92 -22.61 14.08 5.35
N ASN A 93 -22.92 14.91 6.35
CA ASN A 93 -22.03 15.97 6.80
C ASN A 93 -20.85 15.39 7.58
N GLN A 94 -21.10 14.40 8.44
CA GLN A 94 -20.08 13.66 9.16
C GLN A 94 -19.15 12.92 8.20
N TRP A 95 -19.73 12.19 7.23
CA TRP A 95 -18.97 11.50 6.19
C TRP A 95 -18.08 12.47 5.42
N ARG A 96 -18.62 13.61 4.96
CA ARG A 96 -17.88 14.60 4.19
C ARG A 96 -16.70 15.21 4.96
N VAL A 97 -16.83 15.43 6.26
CA VAL A 97 -15.74 15.93 7.10
C VAL A 97 -14.66 14.87 7.26
N LEU A 98 -15.05 13.62 7.52
CA LEU A 98 -14.13 12.50 7.64
C LEU A 98 -13.39 12.22 6.33
N ASP A 99 -14.09 12.20 5.21
CA ASP A 99 -13.53 12.01 3.87
C ASP A 99 -12.41 13.01 3.59
N ARG A 100 -12.67 14.31 3.81
CA ARG A 100 -11.65 15.37 3.65
C ARG A 100 -10.43 15.16 4.54
N TYR A 101 -10.65 14.81 5.81
CA TYR A 101 -9.56 14.60 6.76
C TYR A 101 -8.69 13.42 6.34
N TRP A 102 -9.29 12.28 6.00
CA TRP A 102 -8.55 11.07 5.65
C TRP A 102 -7.88 11.17 4.26
N ILE A 103 -8.49 11.89 3.30
CA ILE A 103 -7.84 12.22 2.03
C ILE A 103 -6.59 13.08 2.27
N ALA A 104 -6.69 14.13 3.09
CA ALA A 104 -5.53 14.94 3.39
C ALA A 104 -4.41 14.13 4.09
N LYS A 105 -4.81 13.19 4.96
CA LYS A 105 -3.87 12.32 5.66
C LYS A 105 -3.18 11.32 4.73
N ILE A 106 -3.92 10.69 3.81
CA ILE A 106 -3.32 9.75 2.85
C ILE A 106 -2.39 10.50 1.88
N ASP A 107 -2.79 11.68 1.39
CA ASP A 107 -1.95 12.51 0.53
C ASP A 107 -0.63 12.90 1.23
N ALA A 108 -0.68 13.25 2.52
CA ALA A 108 0.50 13.57 3.31
C ALA A 108 1.45 12.36 3.44
N ILE A 109 0.92 11.17 3.71
CA ILE A 109 1.73 9.95 3.82
C ILE A 109 2.28 9.52 2.47
N SER A 110 1.48 9.55 1.40
CA SER A 110 1.96 9.24 0.05
C SER A 110 3.09 10.19 -0.37
N LYS A 111 3.01 11.48 0.01
CA LYS A 111 4.11 12.43 -0.22
C LYS A 111 5.38 12.04 0.54
N GLN A 112 5.26 11.64 1.81
CA GLN A 112 6.42 11.16 2.59
C GLN A 112 7.02 9.88 2.02
N ILE A 113 6.18 8.97 1.52
CA ILE A 113 6.61 7.76 0.83
C ILE A 113 7.37 8.11 -0.45
N ASP A 114 6.85 9.03 -1.26
CA ASP A 114 7.51 9.48 -2.48
C ASP A 114 8.85 10.17 -2.20
N GLU A 115 8.93 10.97 -1.14
CA GLU A 115 10.17 11.57 -0.66
C GLU A 115 11.17 10.51 -0.23
N GLU A 116 10.75 9.52 0.55
CA GLU A 116 11.58 8.40 0.99
C GLU A 116 12.02 7.53 -0.19
N MET A 117 11.19 7.34 -1.21
CA MET A 117 11.57 6.61 -2.43
C MET A 117 12.61 7.37 -3.28
N LYS A 118 12.58 8.71 -3.24
CA LYS A 118 13.57 9.54 -3.95
C LYS A 118 14.88 9.68 -3.18
N ALA A 119 14.80 9.72 -1.85
CA ALA A 119 15.94 9.96 -0.96
C ALA A 119 16.50 8.69 -0.31
N GLY A 120 15.88 7.53 -0.56
CA GLY A 120 16.10 6.27 0.15
C GLY A 120 17.56 5.81 0.19
N PRO A 121 17.86 4.77 0.99
CA PRO A 121 19.22 4.34 1.29
C PRO A 121 20.00 4.10 0.00
N GLN A 122 21.18 4.72 -0.08
CA GLN A 122 22.02 4.68 -1.28
C GLN A 122 22.76 3.35 -1.40
N SER A 123 22.91 2.64 -0.28
CA SER A 123 23.58 1.34 -0.22
C SER A 123 22.77 0.30 0.59
N LEU A 124 23.10 -0.97 0.35
CA LEU A 124 22.53 -2.10 1.09
C LEU A 124 22.92 -2.08 2.58
N GLU A 125 24.07 -1.50 2.92
CA GLU A 125 24.52 -1.35 4.31
C GLU A 125 23.65 -0.35 5.07
N GLU A 126 23.41 0.83 4.49
CA GLU A 126 22.51 1.84 5.05
C GLU A 126 21.08 1.31 5.20
N LEU A 127 20.65 0.50 4.23
CA LEU A 127 19.38 -0.19 4.28
C LEU A 127 19.34 -1.11 5.51
N LEU A 128 20.29 -2.02 5.68
CA LEU A 128 20.34 -2.93 6.82
C LEU A 128 20.46 -2.16 8.16
N GLN A 129 21.27 -1.11 8.23
CA GLN A 129 21.34 -0.25 9.41
C GLN A 129 19.99 0.37 9.77
N SER A 130 19.20 0.78 8.77
CA SER A 130 17.84 1.31 9.01
C SER A 130 16.92 0.29 9.68
N TRP A 131 17.19 -1.00 9.49
CA TRP A 131 16.49 -2.11 10.12
C TRP A 131 17.10 -2.55 11.47
N GLY A 132 18.09 -1.82 11.97
CA GLY A 132 18.72 -2.05 13.28
C GLY A 132 19.91 -3.01 13.26
N TYR A 133 20.40 -3.40 12.09
CA TYR A 133 21.63 -4.19 11.99
C TYR A 133 22.85 -3.33 12.29
N THR A 134 23.82 -3.89 13.02
CA THR A 134 25.13 -3.25 13.22
C THR A 134 25.98 -3.33 11.96
N ASP A 135 26.96 -2.45 11.80
CA ASP A 135 27.88 -2.44 10.64
C ASP A 135 28.53 -3.79 10.39
N VAL A 136 28.96 -4.45 11.48
CA VAL A 136 29.59 -5.79 11.41
C VAL A 136 28.60 -6.85 10.93
N GLN A 137 27.34 -6.80 11.38
CA GLN A 137 26.30 -7.73 10.94
C GLN A 137 25.90 -7.47 9.49
N ALA A 138 25.76 -6.20 9.09
CA ALA A 138 25.43 -5.84 7.73
C ALA A 138 26.51 -6.32 6.75
N ALA A 139 27.79 -6.07 7.05
CA ALA A 139 28.90 -6.54 6.24
C ALA A 139 28.93 -8.08 6.12
N LEU A 140 28.75 -8.80 7.23
CA LEU A 140 28.68 -10.26 7.24
C LEU A 140 27.53 -10.81 6.39
N MET A 141 26.34 -10.20 6.45
CA MET A 141 25.20 -10.64 5.65
C MET A 141 25.43 -10.39 4.16
N ILE A 142 26.07 -9.28 3.81
CA ILE A 142 26.42 -8.95 2.42
C ILE A 142 27.43 -9.96 1.88
N GLU A 143 28.51 -10.25 2.61
CA GLU A 143 29.52 -11.24 2.21
C GLU A 143 28.90 -12.63 2.03
N GLN A 144 28.14 -13.11 3.02
CA GLN A 144 27.49 -14.42 2.95
C GLN A 144 26.53 -14.55 1.77
N ASN A 145 25.77 -13.48 1.46
CA ASN A 145 24.87 -13.47 0.31
C ASN A 145 25.64 -13.60 -1.02
N LEU A 146 26.73 -12.83 -1.17
CA LEU A 146 27.58 -12.87 -2.35
C LEU A 146 28.20 -14.26 -2.56
N ASP A 147 28.73 -14.87 -1.50
CA ASP A 147 29.31 -16.22 -1.54
C ASP A 147 28.26 -17.26 -1.95
N THR A 148 27.08 -17.19 -1.36
CA THR A 148 25.98 -18.12 -1.67
C THR A 148 25.52 -17.99 -3.12
N ARG A 149 25.43 -16.76 -3.65
CA ARG A 149 25.06 -16.52 -5.05
C ARG A 149 26.12 -17.00 -6.01
N LEU A 150 27.40 -16.77 -5.71
CA LEU A 150 28.51 -17.26 -6.50
C LEU A 150 28.51 -18.79 -6.54
N GLU A 151 28.28 -19.45 -5.41
CA GLU A 151 28.19 -20.91 -5.34
C GLU A 151 27.00 -21.44 -6.15
N ASN A 152 25.82 -20.84 -6.02
CA ASN A 152 24.64 -21.20 -6.79
C ASN A 152 24.84 -21.03 -8.30
N TYR A 153 25.49 -19.94 -8.72
CA TYR A 153 25.86 -19.71 -10.10
C TYR A 153 26.82 -20.80 -10.62
N MET A 154 27.85 -21.12 -9.84
CA MET A 154 28.82 -22.16 -10.20
C MET A 154 28.17 -23.55 -10.30
N ARG A 155 27.29 -23.90 -9.35
CA ARG A 155 26.51 -25.15 -9.39
C ARG A 155 25.62 -25.21 -10.62
N SER A 156 24.84 -24.16 -10.89
CA SER A 156 23.97 -24.07 -12.06
C SER A 156 24.76 -24.23 -13.36
N ARG A 157 25.90 -23.54 -13.49
CA ARG A 157 26.77 -23.65 -14.67
C ARG A 157 27.32 -25.06 -14.85
N ARG A 158 27.75 -25.74 -13.77
CA ARG A 158 28.18 -27.15 -13.82
C ARG A 158 27.05 -28.09 -14.27
N HIS A 159 25.82 -27.86 -13.84
CA HIS A 159 24.66 -28.67 -14.27
C HIS A 159 24.35 -28.50 -15.76
N LEU A 160 24.44 -27.27 -16.29
CA LEU A 160 24.27 -26.99 -17.72
C LEU A 160 25.39 -27.62 -18.57
N SER A 161 26.66 -27.45 -18.15
CA SER A 161 27.80 -28.05 -18.85
C SER A 161 27.73 -29.59 -18.86
N ARG A 162 27.25 -30.22 -17.77
CA ARG A 162 27.05 -31.69 -17.74
C ARG A 162 25.94 -32.19 -18.66
N ARG A 163 24.88 -31.41 -18.89
CA ARG A 163 23.83 -31.77 -19.85
C ARG A 163 24.34 -31.76 -21.29
N ASN A 164 25.13 -30.75 -21.65
CA ASN A 164 25.66 -30.61 -23.02
C ASN A 164 26.68 -31.70 -23.39
N ILE A 165 27.40 -32.27 -22.41
CA ILE A 165 28.40 -33.33 -22.67
C ILE A 165 27.76 -34.73 -22.80
N ARG A 166 26.50 -34.91 -22.39
CA ARG A 166 25.78 -36.20 -22.40
C ARG A 166 24.71 -36.32 -23.49
N GLY A 167 24.64 -35.34 -24.38
CA GLY A 167 23.61 -35.20 -25.42
C GLY A 167 24.08 -35.36 -26.87
N ASP A 168 25.32 -35.81 -27.08
CA ASP A 168 25.81 -36.38 -28.35
C ASP A 168 26.01 -37.90 -28.17
#